data_AF-A0A535ETB3-F1
#
_entry.id   AF-A0A535ETB3-F1
#
_cell.length_a   1.000
_cell.length_b   1.000
_cell.length_c   1.000
_cell.angle_alpha   90.00
_cell.angle_beta   90.00
_cell.angle_gamma   90.00
#
_symmetry.space_group_name_H-M   'P 1'
#
loop_
_entity.id
_entity.type
_entity.pdbx_description
1 polymer ?
#
loop_
_entity_poly.entity_id
_entity_poly.type
_entity_poly.pdbx_seq_one_letter_code
_entity_poly.pdbx_strand_id
1 'polypeptide(L)' 'MRLEEVFADVFEEPVDRFDEDSTPETVFKWTSLMHITLLMEIESAYDVQFSNSEMIALRSLGDIRAALARKGVEPA' A
#
# COMPACT_ATOMS: atom_id res chain seq x y z
N MET A 1 11.86 -2.99 -5.67
CA MET A 1 11.04 -3.60 -4.62
C MET A 1 9.63 -3.69 -5.16
N ARG A 2 8.93 -4.79 -4.91
CA ARG A 2 7.53 -4.94 -5.35
C ARG A 2 6.60 -4.34 -4.32
N LEU A 3 5.45 -3.82 -4.74
CA LEU A 3 4.49 -3.22 -3.80
C LEU A 3 3.89 -4.28 -2.86
N GLU A 4 3.62 -5.45 -3.41
CA GLU A 4 3.10 -6.63 -2.72
C GLU A 4 4.02 -7.10 -1.59
N GLU A 5 5.33 -6.88 -1.71
CA GLU A 5 6.30 -7.20 -0.65
C GLU A 5 6.08 -6.34 0.60
N VAL A 6 5.78 -5.05 0.43
CA VAL A 6 5.43 -4.17 1.56
C VAL A 6 4.15 -4.64 2.25
N PHE A 7 3.15 -5.04 1.45
CA PHE A 7 1.90 -5.56 1.97
C PHE A 7 2.12 -6.85 2.76
N ALA A 8 2.91 -7.77 2.22
CA ALA A 8 3.27 -9.02 2.88
C ALA A 8 3.96 -8.79 4.21
N ASP A 9 4.92 -7.87 4.26
CA ASP A 9 5.66 -7.54 5.47
C ASP A 9 4.76 -6.87 6.52
N VAL A 10 3.93 -5.91 6.12
CA VAL A 10 3.04 -5.17 7.03
C VAL A 10 1.92 -6.05 7.57
N PHE A 11 1.29 -6.87 6.72
CA PHE A 11 0.18 -7.72 7.12
C PHE A 11 0.61 -9.10 7.60
N GLU A 12 1.89 -9.44 7.57
CA GLU A 12 2.41 -10.77 7.92
C GLU A 12 1.62 -11.88 7.20
N GLU A 13 1.42 -11.72 5.88
CA GLU A 13 0.71 -12.66 5.01
C GLU A 13 1.58 -12.97 3.78
N PRO A 14 1.37 -14.11 3.10
CA PRO A 14 2.09 -14.43 1.87
C PRO A 14 1.92 -13.39 0.76
N VAL A 15 3.01 -13.05 0.06
CA VAL A 15 3.04 -12.03 -1.02
C VAL A 15 2.08 -12.35 -2.18
N ASP A 16 1.82 -13.63 -2.45
CA ASP A 16 0.90 -14.10 -3.48
C ASP A 16 -0.58 -13.88 -3.16
N ARG A 17 -0.91 -13.39 -1.96
CA ARG A 17 -2.28 -12.95 -1.62
C ARG A 17 -2.61 -11.54 -2.08
N PHE A 18 -1.61 -10.76 -2.50
CA PHE A 18 -1.78 -9.35 -2.82
C PHE A 18 -1.77 -9.11 -4.31
N ASP A 19 -2.76 -8.34 -4.75
CA ASP A 19 -3.01 -7.93 -6.12
C ASP A 19 -3.69 -6.55 -6.13
N GLU A 20 -3.99 -6.02 -7.31
CA GLU A 20 -4.61 -4.71 -7.47
C GLU A 20 -5.96 -4.56 -6.73
N ASP A 21 -6.68 -5.67 -6.54
CA ASP A 21 -8.00 -5.74 -5.90
C ASP A 21 -7.92 -5.97 -4.38
N SER A 22 -6.72 -5.97 -3.81
CA SER A 22 -6.51 -6.06 -2.37
C SER A 22 -6.96 -4.78 -1.68
N THR A 23 -7.94 -4.88 -0.78
CA THR A 23 -8.60 -3.78 -0.06
C THR A 23 -8.82 -4.14 1.41
N PRO A 24 -9.24 -3.19 2.27
CA PRO A 24 -9.64 -3.48 3.64
C PRO A 24 -10.76 -4.54 3.78
N GLU A 25 -11.61 -4.70 2.76
CA GLU A 25 -12.67 -5.70 2.75
C GLU A 25 -12.16 -7.11 2.41
N THR A 26 -11.10 -7.22 1.59
CA THR A 26 -10.53 -8.51 1.18
C THR A 26 -9.37 -8.97 2.07
N VAL A 27 -8.68 -8.02 2.73
CA VAL A 27 -7.56 -8.28 3.63
C VAL A 27 -7.98 -8.03 5.08
N PHE A 28 -8.33 -9.09 5.82
CA PHE A 28 -8.86 -8.98 7.19
C PHE A 28 -7.94 -8.22 8.17
N LYS A 29 -6.62 -8.33 8.02
CA LYS A 29 -5.65 -7.63 8.88
C LYS A 29 -5.52 -6.13 8.55
N TRP A 30 -6.09 -5.68 7.43
CA TRP A 30 -6.03 -4.28 7.02
C TRP A 30 -7.03 -3.42 7.80
N THR A 31 -6.67 -3.18 9.06
CA THR A 31 -7.37 -2.24 9.95
C THR A 31 -6.92 -0.80 9.72
N SER A 32 -7.60 0.19 10.30
CA SER A 32 -7.20 1.60 10.20
C SER A 32 -5.78 1.88 10.71
N LEU A 33 -5.33 1.18 11.76
CA LEU A 33 -3.96 1.33 12.27
C LEU A 33 -2.93 0.73 11.31
N MET A 34 -3.24 -0.45 10.79
CA MET A 34 -2.37 -1.12 9.81
C MET A 34 -2.34 -0.37 8.48
N HIS A 35 -3.40 0.33 8.11
CA HIS A 35 -3.41 1.19 6.93
C HIS A 35 -2.40 2.35 7.05
N ILE A 36 -2.35 3.01 8.20
CA ILE A 36 -1.36 4.07 8.44
C ILE A 36 0.06 3.49 8.41
N THR A 37 0.26 2.33 9.05
CA THR A 37 1.54 1.61 9.03
C THR A 37 1.97 1.26 7.60
N LEU A 38 1.05 0.71 6.80
CA LEU A 38 1.28 0.38 5.40
C LEU A 38 1.75 1.60 4.61
N LEU A 39 1.04 2.73 4.72
CA LEU A 39 1.41 3.93 3.96
C LEU A 39 2.76 4.50 4.39
N MET A 40 3.10 4.46 5.69
CA MET A 40 4.43 4.88 6.18
C MET A 40 5.56 3.99 5.65
N GLU A 41 5.37 2.67 5.60
CA GLU A 41 6.36 1.75 5.04
C GLU A 41 6.54 1.96 3.53
N ILE A 42 5.46 2.26 2.80
CA ILE A 42 5.53 2.63 1.37
C ILE A 42 6.28 3.94 1.18
N GLU A 43 5.97 4.97 1.98
CA GLU A 43 6.69 6.26 1.94
C GLU A 43 8.20 6.06 2.14
N SER A 44 8.57 5.25 3.13
CA SER A 44 9.97 4.89 3.42
C SER A 44 10.62 4.10 2.29
N ALA A 45 9.93 3.09 1.74
CA ALA A 45 10.47 2.20 0.73
C ALA A 45 10.70 2.89 -0.63
N TYR A 46 9.86 3.86 -0.97
CA TYR A 46 9.88 4.53 -2.28
C TYR A 46 10.34 6.00 -2.22
N ASP A 47 10.73 6.50 -1.05
CA ASP A 47 11.13 7.90 -0.81
C ASP A 47 10.05 8.90 -1.30
N VAL A 48 8.80 8.64 -0.90
CA VAL A 48 7.64 9.48 -1.25
C VAL A 48 6.93 10.00 0.00
N GLN A 49 6.01 10.95 -0.21
CA GLN A 49 5.14 11.49 0.83
C GLN A 49 3.70 11.58 0.28
N PHE A 50 2.74 11.06 1.03
CA PHE A 50 1.32 11.21 0.81
C PHE A 50 0.75 12.31 1.71
N SER A 51 -0.11 13.14 1.15
CA SER A 51 -0.91 14.07 1.94
C SER A 51 -2.00 13.33 2.72
N ASN A 52 -2.51 13.92 3.80
CA ASN A 52 -3.62 13.35 4.57
C ASN A 52 -4.83 13.00 3.69
N SER A 53 -5.11 13.81 2.67
CA SER A 53 -6.20 13.57 1.71
C SER A 53 -5.93 12.35 0.83
N GLU A 54 -4.69 12.16 0.37
CA GLU A 54 -4.28 10.95 -0.35
C GLU A 54 -4.42 9.73 0.57
N MET A 55 -3.88 9.79 1.80
CA MET A 55 -3.98 8.68 2.74
C MET A 55 -5.42 8.21 2.95
N ILE A 56 -6.39 9.12 3.04
CA ILE A 56 -7.81 8.76 3.19
C ILE A 56 -8.40 8.13 1.91
N ALA A 57 -7.91 8.52 0.74
CA ALA A 57 -8.41 8.10 -0.56
C ALA A 57 -7.81 6.76 -1.05
N LEU A 58 -6.63 6.37 -0.56
CA LEU A 58 -5.96 5.13 -0.93
C LEU A 58 -6.63 3.93 -0.25
N ARG A 59 -7.46 3.19 -0.98
CA ARG A 59 -8.29 2.09 -0.43
C ARG A 59 -8.00 0.73 -1.04
N SER A 60 -7.09 0.66 -1.98
CA SER A 60 -6.63 -0.58 -2.59
C SER A 60 -5.14 -0.53 -2.89
N LEU A 61 -4.55 -1.69 -3.13
CA LEU A 61 -3.19 -1.77 -3.67
C LEU A 61 -3.10 -1.03 -5.01
N GLY A 62 -4.10 -1.17 -5.89
CA GLY A 62 -4.14 -0.45 -7.16
C GLY A 62 -4.20 1.07 -7.01
N ASP A 63 -4.94 1.59 -6.03
CA ASP A 63 -4.95 3.03 -5.73
C ASP A 63 -3.55 3.52 -5.33
N ILE A 64 -2.87 2.73 -4.49
CA ILE A 64 -1.52 3.02 -4.02
C ILE A 64 -0.52 2.98 -5.17
N ARG A 65 -0.59 1.97 -6.04
CA ARG A 65 0.25 1.87 -7.23
C ARG A 65 0.04 3.06 -8.15
N ALA A 66 -1.22 3.44 -8.40
CA ALA A 66 -1.55 4.60 -9.22
C ALA A 66 -1.03 5.91 -8.60
N ALA A 67 -1.07 6.05 -7.27
CA ALA A 67 -0.52 7.21 -6.59
C ALA A 67 1.00 7.28 -6.65
N LEU A 68 1.70 6.14 -6.53
CA LEU A 68 3.15 6.05 -6.75
C LEU A 68 3.51 6.45 -8.18
N ALA A 69 2.79 5.95 -9.19
CA ALA A 69 3.02 6.31 -10.58
C ALA A 69 2.85 7.81 -10.84
N ARG A 70 1.83 8.46 -10.22
CA ARG A 70 1.65 9.93 -10.29
C ARG A 70 2.80 10.71 -9.65
N LYS A 71 3.54 10.10 -8.71
CA LYS A 71 4.74 10.66 -8.09
C LYS A 71 6.03 10.28 -8.85
N GLY A 72 5.93 9.58 -9.98
CA GLY A 72 7.07 9.18 -10.80
C GLY A 72 7.76 7.88 -10.35
N VAL A 73 7.09 7.09 -9.52
CA VAL A 73 7.59 5.79 -9.04
C VAL A 73 6.82 4.67 -9.74
N GLU A 74 7.54 3.79 -10.44
CA GLU A 74 6.98 2.55 -10.99
C GLU A 74 7.46 1.36 -10.13
N PRO A 75 6.66 0.93 -9.13
CA PRO A 75 6.99 -0.27 -8.37
C PRO A 75 6.95 -1.49 -9.30
N ALA A 76 7.93 -2.38 -9.11
CA ALA A 76 8.06 -3.63 -9.85
C ALA A 76 6.91 -4.61 -9.56
#